data_AF-A0A660XEL0-F1
#
_entry.id   AF-A0A660XEL0-F1
#
_cell.length_a   1.000
_cell.length_b   1.000
_cell.length_c   1.000
_cell.angle_alpha   90.00
_cell.angle_beta   90.00
_cell.angle_gamma   90.00
#
_symmetry.space_group_name_H-M   'P 1'
#
loop_
_entity.id
_entity.type
_entity.pdbx_description
1 polymer ?
#
loop_
_entity_poly.entity_id
_entity_poly.type
_entity_poly.pdbx_seq_one_letter_code
_entity_poly.pdbx_strand_id
1 'polypeptide(L)'
;MNSHQDLVCTGANFMDAGEADNNVRKWDATGGSITFHNAIGDFAGPEYENDGGNLVFWDDMDIELEMTVMLEGPYNGTDMNTDLNAMGLIPLTQPFDVNPLAVWYHTGTESVGSIPPNVVDWVLVQLRDANDAASADNGTVLIQRAAFLLNDGSVVDLDGSSNIIFNGIAYFNGLFPVLT
;
A
#
# COMPACT_ATOMS: atom_id res chain seq x y z
N MET A 1 -22.04 -17.66 -24.61
CA MET A 1 -22.29 -16.44 -23.81
C MET A 1 -21.52 -16.63 -22.52
N ASN A 2 -20.38 -15.94 -22.34
CA ASN A 2 -19.65 -16.02 -21.08
C ASN A 2 -20.28 -15.01 -20.12
N SER A 3 -21.05 -15.51 -19.17
CA SER A 3 -21.48 -14.72 -18.02
C SER A 3 -20.28 -14.60 -17.08
N HIS A 4 -19.52 -13.51 -17.20
CA HIS A 4 -18.60 -13.13 -16.15
C HIS A 4 -19.45 -12.71 -14.95
N GLN A 5 -19.39 -13.52 -13.89
CA GLN A 5 -20.06 -13.29 -12.63
C GLN A 5 -18.95 -13.22 -11.58
N ASP A 6 -18.98 -12.16 -10.80
CA ASP A 6 -18.07 -11.95 -9.67
C ASP A 6 -18.87 -12.17 -8.39
N LEU A 7 -18.36 -13.06 -7.53
CA LEU A 7 -18.91 -13.29 -6.20
C LEU A 7 -17.96 -12.69 -5.16
N VAL A 8 -18.44 -11.67 -4.46
CA VAL A 8 -17.71 -10.98 -3.41
C VAL A 8 -18.16 -11.50 -2.05
N CYS A 9 -17.23 -12.05 -1.27
CA CYS A 9 -17.48 -12.53 0.08
C CYS A 9 -16.70 -11.67 1.08
N THR A 10 -17.38 -11.06 2.05
CA THR A 10 -16.75 -10.19 3.06
C THR A 10 -16.93 -10.77 4.46
N GLY A 11 -15.86 -10.86 5.24
CA GLY A 11 -15.93 -11.33 6.64
C GLY A 11 -16.14 -12.84 6.77
N ALA A 12 -15.73 -13.62 5.77
CA ALA A 12 -15.74 -15.08 5.86
C ALA A 12 -14.82 -15.54 7.00
N ASN A 13 -15.30 -16.44 7.87
CA ASN A 13 -14.50 -17.03 8.95
C ASN A 13 -14.14 -18.48 8.61
N PHE A 14 -12.87 -18.70 8.27
CA PHE A 14 -12.29 -19.99 7.95
C PHE A 14 -11.66 -20.61 9.21
N MET A 15 -12.51 -21.14 10.08
CA MET A 15 -12.08 -21.84 11.30
C MET A 15 -11.26 -23.11 10.96
N ASP A 16 -10.43 -23.54 11.91
CA ASP A 16 -9.63 -24.78 11.80
C ASP A 16 -10.50 -25.99 11.44
N ALA A 17 -10.14 -26.66 10.33
CA ALA A 17 -10.85 -27.80 9.78
C ALA A 17 -10.20 -29.16 10.13
N GLY A 18 -9.09 -29.19 10.88
CA GLY A 18 -8.29 -30.40 11.07
C GLY A 18 -7.33 -30.68 9.91
N GLU A 19 -6.97 -31.94 9.67
CA GLU A 19 -5.89 -32.30 8.71
C GLU A 19 -6.21 -31.89 7.26
N ALA A 20 -5.64 -30.75 6.86
CA ALA A 20 -5.25 -30.31 5.52
C ALA A 20 -6.21 -30.68 4.37
N ASP A 21 -7.31 -29.93 4.27
CA ASP A 21 -7.97 -29.70 2.99
C ASP A 21 -8.09 -28.19 2.76
N ASN A 22 -7.93 -27.78 1.50
CA ASN A 22 -8.12 -26.39 1.08
C ASN A 22 -9.54 -25.95 1.43
N ASN A 23 -9.67 -24.87 2.19
CA ASN A 23 -10.98 -24.37 2.64
C ASN A 23 -11.76 -23.66 1.52
N VAL A 24 -11.05 -23.24 0.48
CA VAL A 24 -11.64 -22.72 -0.75
C VAL A 24 -11.17 -23.55 -1.93
N ARG A 25 -12.11 -23.95 -2.78
CA ARG A 25 -11.81 -24.68 -4.01
C ARG A 25 -12.66 -24.20 -5.16
N LYS A 26 -12.00 -23.85 -6.27
CA LYS A 26 -12.65 -23.61 -7.56
C LYS A 26 -12.31 -24.76 -8.51
N TRP A 27 -13.31 -25.61 -8.78
CA TRP A 27 -13.12 -26.81 -9.59
C TRP A 27 -12.95 -26.51 -11.08
N ASP A 28 -13.67 -25.51 -11.58
CA ASP A 28 -13.59 -25.09 -12.97
C ASP A 28 -12.53 -24.00 -13.12
N ALA A 29 -11.47 -24.31 -13.87
CA ALA A 29 -10.38 -23.39 -14.22
C ALA A 29 -10.80 -22.36 -15.29
N THR A 30 -12.06 -22.34 -15.71
CA THR A 30 -12.59 -21.41 -16.71
C THR A 30 -13.81 -20.66 -16.19
N GLY A 31 -13.82 -19.33 -16.39
CA GLY A 31 -14.97 -18.46 -16.15
C GLY A 31 -15.32 -18.17 -14.68
N GLY A 32 -15.73 -16.92 -14.44
CA GLY A 32 -16.14 -16.40 -13.12
C GLY A 32 -14.99 -16.30 -12.12
N SER A 33 -15.08 -15.35 -11.20
CA SER A 33 -14.10 -15.15 -10.13
C SER A 33 -14.76 -15.12 -8.76
N ILE A 34 -14.00 -15.48 -7.73
CA ILE A 34 -14.40 -15.33 -6.32
C ILE A 34 -13.37 -14.45 -5.65
N THR A 35 -13.82 -13.39 -4.98
CA THR A 35 -12.94 -12.52 -4.19
C THR A 35 -13.40 -12.51 -2.74
N PHE A 36 -12.46 -12.80 -1.83
CA PHE A 36 -12.64 -12.74 -0.39
C PHE A 36 -12.02 -11.48 0.17
N HIS A 37 -12.81 -10.63 0.82
CA HIS A 37 -12.31 -9.46 1.55
C HIS A 37 -12.45 -9.66 3.06
N ASN A 38 -11.45 -9.22 3.84
CA ASN A 38 -11.45 -9.35 5.30
C ASN A 38 -11.77 -10.78 5.74
N ALA A 39 -11.19 -11.78 5.06
CA ALA A 39 -11.36 -13.16 5.46
C ALA A 39 -10.52 -13.39 6.73
N ILE A 40 -11.14 -13.99 7.75
CA ILE A 40 -10.52 -14.22 9.05
C ILE A 40 -10.39 -15.73 9.32
N GLY A 41 -9.50 -16.08 10.23
CA GLY A 41 -9.25 -17.46 10.65
C GLY A 41 -7.93 -18.01 10.10
N ASP A 42 -7.45 -19.09 10.73
CA ASP A 42 -6.10 -19.62 10.52
C ASP A 42 -5.87 -20.21 9.11
N PHE A 43 -6.95 -20.41 8.34
CA PHE A 43 -6.95 -20.98 7.00
C PHE A 43 -7.55 -20.03 5.94
N ALA A 44 -7.51 -18.71 6.18
CA ALA A 44 -7.80 -17.70 5.17
C ALA A 44 -6.54 -17.42 4.33
N GLY A 45 -6.70 -17.22 3.02
CA GLY A 45 -5.62 -16.80 2.13
C GLY A 45 -5.20 -17.82 1.07
N PRO A 46 -4.31 -17.42 0.15
CA PRO A 46 -3.93 -18.21 -1.03
C PRO A 46 -3.17 -19.50 -0.70
N GLU A 47 -2.61 -19.62 0.51
CA GLU A 47 -1.95 -20.86 0.96
C GLU A 47 -2.94 -22.00 1.22
N TYR A 48 -4.24 -21.67 1.35
CA TYR A 48 -5.30 -22.59 1.74
C TYR A 48 -6.37 -22.75 0.67
N GLU A 49 -6.05 -22.43 -0.59
CA GLU A 49 -6.93 -22.59 -1.73
C GLU A 49 -6.47 -23.69 -2.70
N ASN A 50 -7.46 -24.34 -3.33
CA ASN A 50 -7.24 -25.21 -4.48
C ASN A 50 -7.83 -24.57 -5.71
N ASP A 51 -6.98 -23.90 -6.47
CA ASP A 51 -7.39 -23.19 -7.66
C ASP A 51 -6.43 -23.43 -8.83
N GLY A 52 -6.78 -24.43 -9.65
CA GLY A 52 -6.03 -24.72 -10.87
C GLY A 52 -6.15 -23.65 -11.96
N GLY A 53 -7.03 -22.65 -11.78
CA GLY A 53 -7.29 -21.59 -12.76
C GLY A 53 -6.84 -20.19 -12.34
N ASN A 54 -6.43 -19.97 -11.08
CA ASN A 54 -6.09 -18.66 -10.51
C ASN A 54 -7.22 -17.62 -10.69
N LEU A 55 -8.42 -17.99 -10.25
CA LEU A 55 -9.70 -17.28 -10.26
C LEU A 55 -10.29 -17.07 -8.85
N VAL A 56 -9.57 -17.42 -7.78
CA VAL A 56 -9.86 -17.07 -6.38
C VAL A 56 -8.87 -15.99 -5.93
N PHE A 57 -9.40 -14.93 -5.35
CA PHE A 57 -8.63 -13.77 -4.91
C PHE A 57 -8.89 -13.50 -3.43
N TRP A 58 -7.85 -13.08 -2.72
CA TRP A 58 -7.90 -12.73 -1.30
C TRP A 58 -7.43 -11.29 -1.15
N ASP A 59 -8.30 -10.42 -0.68
CA ASP A 59 -8.15 -8.96 -0.72
C ASP A 59 -7.40 -8.38 0.49
N ASP A 60 -6.68 -9.23 1.21
CA ASP A 60 -5.68 -8.83 2.18
C ASP A 60 -4.29 -9.15 1.61
N MET A 61 -3.96 -8.51 0.49
CA MET A 61 -2.59 -8.53 -0.04
C MET A 61 -1.82 -7.33 0.50
N ASP A 62 -0.64 -7.61 1.02
CA ASP A 62 0.33 -6.57 1.36
C ASP A 62 0.96 -6.06 0.07
N ILE A 63 0.96 -4.74 -0.11
CA ILE A 63 1.54 -4.08 -1.26
C ILE A 63 2.87 -3.49 -0.84
N GLU A 64 3.95 -4.09 -1.34
CA GLU A 64 5.29 -3.52 -1.28
C GLU A 64 5.48 -2.53 -2.43
N LEU A 65 5.79 -1.28 -2.11
CA LEU A 65 6.00 -0.20 -3.07
C LEU A 65 7.48 0.21 -3.06
N GLU A 66 8.14 -0.04 -4.19
CA GLU A 66 9.44 0.53 -4.52
C GLU A 66 9.23 1.72 -5.47
N MET A 67 9.70 2.91 -5.10
CA MET A 67 9.56 4.10 -5.92
C MET A 67 10.75 5.04 -5.79
N THR A 68 11.04 5.76 -6.88
CA THR A 68 12.09 6.77 -6.95
C THR A 68 11.50 8.12 -7.32
N VAL A 69 11.85 9.17 -6.57
CA VAL A 69 11.38 10.54 -6.75
C VAL A 69 12.52 11.52 -6.60
N MET A 70 12.62 12.48 -7.53
CA MET A 70 13.58 13.58 -7.44
C MET A 70 12.82 14.89 -7.27
N LEU A 71 13.04 15.59 -6.15
CA LEU A 71 12.44 16.89 -5.89
C LEU A 71 13.32 18.00 -6.46
N GLU A 72 12.73 18.91 -7.23
CA GLU A 72 13.46 20.00 -7.90
C GLU A 72 14.23 20.89 -6.90
N GLY A 73 13.62 21.22 -5.76
CA GLY A 73 14.22 22.11 -4.75
C GLY A 73 15.56 21.61 -4.20
N PRO A 74 15.63 20.40 -3.60
CA PRO A 74 16.88 19.87 -3.08
C PRO A 74 17.79 19.24 -4.15
N TYR A 75 17.32 19.03 -5.39
CA TYR A 75 18.14 18.43 -6.45
C TYR A 75 19.34 19.30 -6.81
N ASN A 76 20.54 18.71 -6.77
CA ASN A 76 21.81 19.41 -6.99
C ASN A 76 22.49 19.05 -8.33
N GLY A 77 21.79 18.32 -9.20
CA GLY A 77 22.29 17.87 -10.51
C GLY A 77 22.81 16.44 -10.54
N THR A 78 22.89 15.77 -9.39
CA THR A 78 23.21 14.33 -9.30
C THR A 78 22.26 13.65 -8.32
N ASP A 79 22.21 14.17 -7.09
CA ASP A 79 21.39 13.67 -6.00
C ASP A 79 20.56 14.84 -5.43
N MET A 80 20.03 14.67 -4.22
CA MET A 80 19.37 15.73 -3.45
C MET A 80 20.16 16.12 -2.19
N ASN A 81 20.07 17.39 -1.82
CA ASN A 81 20.70 17.91 -0.60
C ASN A 81 19.95 17.45 0.65
N THR A 82 20.70 17.10 1.69
CA THR A 82 20.18 16.63 2.99
C THR A 82 20.44 17.61 4.13
N ASP A 83 20.61 18.90 3.79
CA ASP A 83 20.96 19.95 4.74
C ASP A 83 19.95 20.05 5.89
N LEU A 84 18.66 19.84 5.63
CA LEU A 84 17.62 19.84 6.66
C LEU A 84 17.87 18.76 7.72
N ASN A 85 18.28 17.57 7.30
CA ASN A 85 18.64 16.48 8.19
C ASN A 85 19.92 16.79 8.97
N ALA A 86 20.97 17.25 8.27
CA ALA A 86 22.24 17.62 8.88
C ALA A 86 22.10 18.75 9.92
N MET A 87 21.14 19.65 9.72
CA MET A 87 20.81 20.74 10.65
C MET A 87 19.78 20.35 11.73
N GLY A 88 19.24 19.12 11.71
CA GLY A 88 18.24 18.65 12.66
C GLY A 88 16.89 19.38 12.54
N LEU A 89 16.54 19.83 11.33
CA LEU A 89 15.34 20.61 11.04
C LEU A 89 14.14 19.75 10.61
N ILE A 90 14.37 18.48 10.26
CA ILE A 90 13.30 17.53 9.93
C ILE A 90 12.63 17.09 11.24
N PRO A 91 11.30 17.26 11.39
CA PRO A 91 10.57 16.82 12.57
C PRO A 91 10.66 15.31 12.78
N LEU A 92 10.74 14.86 14.04
CA LEU A 92 10.75 13.43 14.39
C LEU A 92 9.39 12.73 14.23
N THR A 93 8.31 13.50 14.03
CA THR A 93 6.95 13.03 13.79
C THR A 93 6.49 13.56 12.43
N GLN A 94 5.72 12.76 11.69
CA GLN A 94 5.21 13.16 10.38
C GLN A 94 4.44 14.51 10.45
N PRO A 95 4.62 15.43 9.48
CA PRO A 95 4.11 16.80 9.57
C PRO A 95 2.71 17.04 8.93
N PHE A 96 2.07 16.00 8.42
CA PHE A 96 0.83 16.06 7.63
C PHE A 96 -0.47 16.00 8.47
N ASP A 97 -0.38 16.06 9.80
CA ASP A 97 -1.52 16.01 10.73
C ASP A 97 -2.00 17.38 11.24
N VAL A 98 -1.43 18.47 10.73
CA VAL A 98 -1.66 19.81 11.31
C VAL A 98 -2.96 20.47 10.83
N ASN A 99 -3.34 20.27 9.57
CA ASN A 99 -4.49 20.96 8.96
C ASN A 99 -5.54 19.98 8.43
N PRO A 100 -6.65 19.75 9.18
CA PRO A 100 -7.74 18.87 8.77
C PRO A 100 -8.45 19.24 7.47
N LEU A 101 -8.26 20.47 6.97
CA LEU A 101 -8.83 20.93 5.69
C LEU A 101 -7.86 20.79 4.51
N ALA A 102 -6.61 20.38 4.76
CA ALA A 102 -5.64 20.15 3.70
C ALA A 102 -6.00 18.86 2.93
N VAL A 103 -5.74 18.86 1.62
CA VAL A 103 -5.94 17.67 0.79
C VAL A 103 -4.96 16.54 1.12
N TRP A 104 -3.83 16.87 1.76
CA TRP A 104 -2.82 15.95 2.27
C TRP A 104 -2.95 15.67 3.77
N TYR A 105 -4.12 15.91 4.37
CA TYR A 105 -4.31 15.66 5.79
C TYR A 105 -4.19 14.16 6.11
N HIS A 106 -3.23 13.82 6.97
CA HIS A 106 -2.94 12.44 7.37
C HIS A 106 -2.96 12.32 8.89
N THR A 107 -3.74 11.36 9.40
CA THR A 107 -3.91 11.13 10.85
C THR A 107 -3.02 10.01 11.39
N GLY A 108 -2.08 9.52 10.57
CA GLY A 108 -1.12 8.51 10.99
C GLY A 108 -0.18 9.02 12.08
N THR A 109 0.45 8.08 12.78
CA THR A 109 1.26 8.32 13.98
C THR A 109 2.75 8.04 13.76
N GLU A 110 3.18 7.99 12.50
CA GLU A 110 4.54 7.73 12.08
C GLU A 110 5.51 8.70 12.77
N SER A 111 6.47 8.13 13.50
CA SER A 111 7.49 8.87 14.22
C SER A 111 8.73 8.02 14.44
N VAL A 112 9.87 8.69 14.66
CA VAL A 112 11.17 8.07 14.87
C VAL A 112 11.90 8.68 16.06
N GLY A 113 12.82 7.92 16.67
CA GLY A 113 13.71 8.45 17.72
C GLY A 113 14.80 9.36 17.16
N SER A 114 15.15 9.21 15.88
CA SER A 114 16.11 10.01 15.14
C SER A 114 15.85 9.85 13.64
N ILE A 115 16.05 10.90 12.86
CA ILE A 115 15.97 10.82 11.40
C ILE A 115 17.15 9.97 10.87
N PRO A 116 16.90 8.94 10.04
CA PRO A 116 17.95 8.15 9.41
C PRO A 116 18.92 9.01 8.58
N PRO A 117 20.15 8.56 8.32
CA PRO A 117 21.07 9.27 7.42
C PRO A 117 20.47 9.37 6.01
N ASN A 118 20.94 10.35 5.25
CA ASN A 118 20.58 10.57 3.84
C ASN A 118 19.11 10.95 3.56
N VAL A 119 18.26 11.03 4.58
CA VAL A 119 16.89 11.56 4.42
C VAL A 119 16.97 13.03 4.01
N VAL A 120 16.20 13.37 2.97
CA VAL A 120 15.96 14.72 2.45
C VAL A 120 14.83 15.38 3.23
N ASP A 121 13.67 14.72 3.30
CA ASP A 121 12.48 15.16 4.04
C ASP A 121 11.46 14.02 4.20
N TRP A 122 10.36 14.30 4.91
CA TRP A 122 9.14 13.51 4.89
C TRP A 122 8.38 13.67 3.57
N VAL A 123 7.72 12.59 3.13
CA VAL A 123 6.77 12.62 2.02
C VAL A 123 5.51 11.85 2.41
N LEU A 124 4.36 12.24 1.86
CA LEU A 124 3.12 11.49 2.01
C LEU A 124 2.85 10.68 0.75
N VAL A 125 2.84 9.36 0.88
CA VAL A 125 2.52 8.45 -0.23
C VAL A 125 1.08 8.00 -0.09
N GLN A 126 0.32 8.16 -1.16
CA GLN A 126 -1.07 7.71 -1.27
C GLN A 126 -1.19 6.63 -2.34
N LEU A 127 -1.95 5.58 -2.05
CA LEU A 127 -2.44 4.67 -3.07
C LEU A 127 -3.87 5.04 -3.40
N ARG A 128 -4.16 5.22 -4.69
CA ARG A 128 -5.47 5.60 -5.21
C ARG A 128 -6.06 4.50 -6.07
N ASP A 129 -7.31 4.14 -5.83
CA ASP A 129 -8.04 3.13 -6.60
C ASP A 129 -8.96 3.82 -7.62
N ALA A 130 -8.58 3.75 -8.89
CA ALA A 130 -9.29 4.43 -9.98
C ALA A 130 -9.29 3.63 -11.28
N ASN A 131 -10.19 3.97 -12.20
CA ASN A 131 -10.28 3.27 -13.50
C ASN A 131 -9.07 3.55 -14.41
N ASP A 132 -8.46 4.74 -14.27
CA ASP A 132 -7.29 5.15 -15.01
C ASP A 132 -6.50 6.22 -14.23
N ALA A 133 -5.26 6.49 -14.68
CA ALA A 133 -4.39 7.46 -14.01
C ALA A 133 -4.96 8.89 -14.00
N ALA A 134 -5.81 9.25 -14.97
CA ALA A 134 -6.39 10.59 -15.05
C ALA A 134 -7.52 10.80 -14.03
N SER A 135 -8.16 9.71 -13.59
CA SER A 135 -9.23 9.70 -12.59
C SER A 135 -8.74 9.38 -11.17
N ALA A 136 -7.44 9.10 -10.98
CA ALA A 136 -6.81 8.91 -9.67
C ALA A 136 -6.67 10.25 -8.91
N ASP A 137 -7.79 10.83 -8.48
CA ASP A 137 -7.87 12.10 -7.75
C ASP A 137 -8.00 11.92 -6.22
N ASN A 138 -8.09 13.03 -5.48
CA ASN A 138 -8.14 12.98 -4.01
C ASN A 138 -9.37 12.26 -3.44
N GLY A 139 -10.45 12.10 -4.23
CA GLY A 139 -11.64 11.34 -3.85
C GLY A 139 -11.46 9.82 -3.98
N THR A 140 -10.36 9.38 -4.60
CA THR A 140 -10.04 7.95 -4.84
C THR A 140 -8.92 7.43 -3.95
N VAL A 141 -8.47 8.20 -2.95
CA VAL A 141 -7.46 7.76 -1.99
C VAL A 141 -7.98 6.57 -1.21
N LEU A 142 -7.28 5.45 -1.35
CA LEU A 142 -7.59 4.19 -0.68
C LEU A 142 -6.87 4.11 0.67
N ILE A 143 -5.56 4.39 0.66
CA ILE A 143 -4.72 4.44 1.84
C ILE A 143 -3.59 5.45 1.64
N GLN A 144 -3.04 5.95 2.74
CA GLN A 144 -1.89 6.84 2.74
C GLN A 144 -0.95 6.56 3.90
N ARG A 145 0.33 6.86 3.71
CA ARG A 145 1.40 6.60 4.68
C ARG A 145 2.50 7.64 4.57
N ALA A 146 2.96 8.15 5.70
CA ALA A 146 4.13 9.03 5.73
C ALA A 146 5.41 8.20 5.66
N ALA A 147 6.35 8.63 4.82
CA ALA A 147 7.58 7.92 4.51
C ALA A 147 8.76 8.89 4.39
N PHE A 148 9.97 8.36 4.30
CA PHE A 148 11.17 9.17 4.07
C PHE A 148 11.60 9.15 2.62
N LEU A 149 11.99 10.32 2.11
CA LEU A 149 12.70 10.44 0.85
C LEU A 149 14.20 10.49 1.10
N LEU A 150 14.97 9.62 0.46
CA LEU A 150 16.43 9.61 0.51
C LEU A 150 17.04 10.48 -0.60
N ASN A 151 18.31 10.84 -0.45
CA ASN A 151 19.02 11.73 -1.38
C ASN A 151 19.20 11.15 -2.79
N ASP A 152 19.20 9.83 -2.93
CA ASP A 152 19.23 9.11 -4.20
C ASP A 152 17.84 9.00 -4.88
N GLY A 153 16.81 9.51 -4.22
CA GLY A 153 15.44 9.52 -4.66
C GLY A 153 14.61 8.33 -4.19
N SER A 154 15.20 7.33 -3.55
CA SER A 154 14.46 6.20 -2.98
C SER A 154 13.47 6.69 -1.92
N VAL A 155 12.21 6.24 -2.00
CA VAL A 155 11.23 6.47 -0.93
C VAL A 155 11.11 5.20 -0.09
N VAL A 156 11.37 5.33 1.22
CA VAL A 156 11.56 4.20 2.15
C VAL A 156 10.73 4.37 3.41
N ASP A 157 10.54 3.26 4.13
CA ASP A 157 9.92 3.22 5.44
C ASP A 157 10.78 3.93 6.52
N LEU A 158 10.27 4.01 7.74
CA LEU A 158 10.83 4.78 8.85
C LEU A 158 12.20 4.28 9.34
N ASP A 159 12.61 3.06 8.94
CA ASP A 159 13.95 2.53 9.21
C ASP A 159 15.03 3.13 8.29
N GLY A 160 14.63 3.84 7.24
CA GLY A 160 15.52 4.47 6.26
C GLY A 160 16.08 3.52 5.20
N SER A 161 15.53 2.31 5.04
CA SER A 161 16.03 1.33 4.06
C SER A 161 14.99 0.39 3.47
N SER A 162 13.95 0.03 4.21
CA SER A 162 12.92 -0.90 3.73
C SER A 162 11.96 -0.20 2.77
N ASN A 163 11.42 -0.95 1.81
CA ASN A 163 10.33 -0.47 0.97
C ASN A 163 9.08 -0.17 1.81
N ILE A 164 8.22 0.71 1.30
CA ILE A 164 6.95 1.00 1.95
C ILE A 164 6.02 -0.19 1.76
N ILE A 165 5.45 -0.70 2.84
CA ILE A 165 4.40 -1.72 2.80
C ILE A 165 3.06 -1.11 3.18
N PHE A 166 2.03 -1.38 2.37
CA PHE A 166 0.63 -1.11 2.68
C PHE A 166 -0.07 -2.45 2.93
N ASN A 167 -0.49 -2.68 4.17
CA ASN A 167 -1.04 -3.97 4.58
C ASN A 167 -2.56 -4.01 4.41
N GLY A 168 -3.10 -5.18 4.05
CA GLY A 168 -4.55 -5.43 4.04
C GLY A 168 -5.32 -4.53 3.08
N ILE A 169 -4.83 -4.38 1.85
CA ILE A 169 -5.41 -3.46 0.87
C ILE A 169 -6.30 -4.21 -0.12
N ALA A 170 -7.59 -3.86 -0.10
CA ALA A 170 -8.58 -4.24 -1.10
C ALA A 170 -8.74 -3.13 -2.14
N TYR A 171 -8.59 -3.44 -3.42
CA TYR A 171 -8.80 -2.49 -4.53
C TYR A 171 -9.54 -3.13 -5.70
N PHE A 172 -10.37 -2.35 -6.39
CA PHE A 172 -11.31 -2.86 -7.39
C PHE A 172 -10.94 -2.50 -8.83
N ASN A 173 -10.12 -1.47 -9.04
CA ASN A 173 -9.73 -1.00 -10.36
C ASN A 173 -8.19 -1.03 -10.50
N GLY A 174 -7.59 0.02 -11.05
CA GLY A 174 -6.15 0.21 -11.08
C GLY A 174 -5.67 0.94 -9.82
N LEU A 175 -4.52 0.52 -9.31
CA LEU A 175 -3.88 1.16 -8.17
C LEU A 175 -2.79 2.13 -8.64
N PHE A 176 -2.90 3.38 -8.22
CA PHE A 176 -2.00 4.46 -8.64
C PHE A 176 -1.31 5.06 -7.42
N PRO A 177 0.03 4.95 -7.31
CA PRO A 177 0.79 5.64 -6.28
C PRO A 177 0.90 7.13 -6.61
N VAL A 178 0.66 7.99 -5.62
CA VAL A 178 0.75 9.45 -5.72
C VAL A 178 1.52 9.98 -4.52
N LEU A 179 2.46 10.89 -4.76
CA LEU A 179 3.19 11.61 -3.72
C LEU A 179 2.59 13.01 -3.55
N THR A 180 2.30 13.40 -2.31
CA THR A 180 1.70 14.71 -1.97
C THR A 180 2.54 15.46 -0.94
#